data_AF-A0AAV9XWG4-F1
#
_entry.id   AF-A0AAV9XWG4-F1
#
_cell.length_a   1.000
_cell.length_b   1.000
_cell.length_c   1.000
_cell.angle_alpha   90.00
_cell.angle_beta   90.00
_cell.angle_gamma   90.00
#
_symmetry.space_group_name_H-M   'P 1'
#
loop_
_entity.id
_entity.type
_entity.pdbx_description
1 polymer ?
#
loop_
_entity_poly.entity_id
_entity_poly.type
_entity_poly.pdbx_seq_one_letter_code
_entity_poly.pdbx_strand_id
1 'polypeptide(L)'
;MDTDLKEYLLQIQKEARKNTRINYILGNTSGDLDSVVSAISYSKLLNVINFPVNFENDTRRRIYGKHVPILNFNKESIGLKFALIELINYFSEKTDSVPINISEFSFIFFDDIKTSLINEIENRDAEDSSSFSNDKGPFITLVDHNVLDNSQKFFENNIVSIVDHHEDDNTTKSTFRLSKGTKIGSCSTLIGKLWMDCHNDGRLSDEDLSANKYYLLMLIGAILKDTSNFDKRLLNKRWCLLDIEIYNWLCNKTDISNKECMNLYTNRLENSNRNTVLLFKNDLTDLFNMDYKLFSYKNDSFNVGYSSFEINITSIINYYENNKFNKKAGVSSNNKANNDILERVLCS
;
A
#
# COMPACT_ATOMS: atom_id res chain seq x y z
N MET A 1 15.49 2.22 -13.96
CA MET A 1 14.42 2.76 -13.11
C MET A 1 13.39 1.70 -12.78
N ASP A 2 12.71 1.12 -13.78
CA ASP A 2 11.88 -0.07 -13.61
C ASP A 2 12.69 -1.33 -13.28
N THR A 3 13.88 -1.44 -13.87
CA THR A 3 14.89 -2.47 -13.57
C THR A 3 15.22 -2.47 -12.08
N ASP A 4 15.34 -1.29 -11.46
CA ASP A 4 15.72 -1.14 -10.06
C ASP A 4 14.68 -1.72 -9.10
N LEU A 5 13.38 -1.54 -9.39
CA LEU A 5 12.31 -2.14 -8.59
C LEU A 5 12.18 -3.65 -8.87
N LYS A 6 12.21 -4.08 -10.13
CA LYS A 6 12.13 -5.50 -10.51
C LYS A 6 13.28 -6.29 -9.87
N GLU A 7 14.51 -5.79 -10.00
CA GLU A 7 15.70 -6.41 -9.43
C GLU A 7 15.67 -6.42 -7.91
N TYR A 8 15.26 -5.31 -7.28
CA TYR A 8 15.15 -5.26 -5.82
C TYR A 8 14.14 -6.27 -5.29
N LEU A 9 12.93 -6.34 -5.87
CA LEU A 9 11.90 -7.28 -5.44
C LEU A 9 12.35 -8.74 -5.66
N LEU A 10 13.03 -9.01 -6.78
CA LEU A 10 13.58 -10.34 -7.04
C LEU A 10 14.69 -10.70 -6.03
N GLN A 11 15.58 -9.77 -5.72
CA GLN A 11 16.65 -9.96 -4.76
C GLN A 11 16.07 -10.19 -3.35
N ILE A 12 15.18 -9.32 -2.90
CA ILE A 12 14.63 -9.40 -1.54
C ILE A 12 13.78 -10.67 -1.35
N GLN A 13 13.07 -11.13 -2.38
CA GLN A 13 12.37 -12.41 -2.36
C GLN A 13 13.33 -13.60 -2.22
N LYS A 14 14.47 -13.58 -2.91
CA LYS A 14 15.52 -14.61 -2.76
C LYS A 14 16.15 -14.58 -1.37
N GLU A 15 16.37 -13.39 -0.82
CA GLU A 15 16.93 -13.21 0.52
C GLU A 15 15.95 -13.64 1.62
N ALA A 16 14.66 -13.35 1.46
CA ALA A 16 13.59 -13.78 2.37
C ALA A 16 13.49 -15.30 2.51
N ARG A 17 13.94 -16.07 1.51
CA ARG A 17 14.00 -17.54 1.59
C ARG A 17 15.25 -18.08 2.30
N LYS A 18 16.28 -17.25 2.46
CA LYS A 18 17.59 -17.66 3.00
C LYS A 18 17.81 -17.21 4.44
N ASN A 19 17.16 -16.13 4.86
CA ASN A 19 17.45 -15.47 6.11
C ASN A 19 16.52 -15.94 7.23
N THR A 20 17.07 -16.24 8.40
CA THR A 20 16.30 -16.64 9.58
C THR A 20 15.86 -15.44 10.44
N ARG A 21 16.28 -14.22 10.08
CA ARG A 21 15.84 -12.98 10.73
C ARG A 21 15.29 -12.01 9.69
N ILE A 22 13.97 -11.96 9.62
CA ILE A 22 13.23 -11.11 8.67
C ILE A 22 12.32 -10.16 9.44
N ASN A 23 12.31 -8.91 8.99
CA ASN A 23 11.28 -7.95 9.34
C ASN A 23 10.33 -7.78 8.16
N TYR A 24 9.10 -8.26 8.29
CA TYR A 24 8.07 -8.09 7.29
C TYR A 24 7.42 -6.72 7.46
N ILE A 25 7.38 -5.94 6.38
CA ILE A 25 6.79 -4.61 6.36
C ILE A 25 5.48 -4.70 5.62
N LEU A 26 4.37 -4.61 6.36
CA LEU A 26 3.02 -4.77 5.84
C LEU A 26 2.35 -3.40 5.74
N GLY A 27 1.77 -3.13 4.57
CA GLY A 27 0.73 -2.11 4.42
C GLY A 27 -0.62 -2.58 4.99
N ASN A 28 -1.65 -1.75 4.88
CA ASN A 28 -3.00 -2.11 5.24
C ASN A 28 -3.61 -3.14 4.26
N THR A 29 -4.78 -3.69 4.60
CA THR A 29 -5.43 -4.73 3.79
C THR A 29 -6.15 -4.23 2.53
N SER A 30 -6.40 -2.92 2.41
CA SER A 30 -6.92 -2.35 1.16
C SER A 30 -5.86 -2.43 0.06
N GLY A 31 -4.58 -2.36 0.41
CA GLY A 31 -3.48 -2.37 -0.55
C GLY A 31 -3.56 -1.20 -1.53
N ASP A 32 -4.03 -0.05 -1.08
CA ASP A 32 -4.01 1.19 -1.84
C ASP A 32 -2.58 1.65 -2.15
N LEU A 33 -2.47 2.73 -2.92
CA LEU A 33 -1.16 3.20 -3.38
C LEU A 33 -0.24 3.54 -2.20
N ASP A 34 -0.77 4.16 -1.15
CA ASP A 34 0.02 4.63 -0.02
C ASP A 34 0.59 3.46 0.78
N SER A 35 -0.24 2.47 1.10
CA SER A 35 0.18 1.25 1.77
C SER A 35 1.29 0.51 1.02
N VAL A 36 1.14 0.34 -0.31
CA VAL A 36 2.12 -0.39 -1.12
C VAL A 36 3.43 0.39 -1.23
N VAL A 37 3.34 1.69 -1.55
CA VAL A 37 4.52 2.56 -1.71
C VAL A 37 5.26 2.70 -0.39
N SER A 38 4.55 2.91 0.71
CA SER A 38 5.12 3.01 2.05
C SER A 38 5.87 1.73 2.42
N ALA A 39 5.29 0.56 2.17
CA ALA A 39 5.92 -0.72 2.51
C ALA A 39 7.22 -0.94 1.72
N ILE A 40 7.17 -0.73 0.40
CA ILE A 40 8.33 -0.91 -0.50
C ILE A 40 9.43 0.10 -0.18
N SER A 41 9.08 1.39 -0.08
CA SER A 41 10.06 2.44 0.15
C SER A 41 10.69 2.35 1.54
N TYR A 42 9.91 2.02 2.57
CA TYR A 42 10.45 1.86 3.92
C TYR A 42 11.35 0.62 4.04
N SER A 43 10.94 -0.49 3.42
CA SER A 43 11.78 -1.68 3.28
C SER A 43 13.12 -1.35 2.61
N LYS A 44 13.09 -0.58 1.52
CA LYS A 44 14.31 -0.18 0.83
C LYS A 44 15.20 0.69 1.70
N LEU A 45 14.62 1.71 2.36
CA LEU A 45 15.34 2.59 3.30
C LEU A 45 16.11 1.77 4.33
N LEU A 46 15.40 0.91 5.08
CA LEU A 46 15.99 0.12 6.17
C LEU A 46 17.10 -0.81 5.68
N ASN A 47 16.95 -1.41 4.49
CA ASN A 47 17.99 -2.25 3.90
C ASN A 47 19.22 -1.44 3.43
N VAL A 48 19.06 -0.19 2.99
CA VAL A 48 20.18 0.69 2.59
C VAL A 48 20.97 1.14 3.81
N ILE A 49 20.29 1.66 4.83
CA ILE A 49 20.97 2.11 6.06
C ILE A 49 21.44 0.96 6.94
N ASN A 50 21.01 -0.28 6.64
CA ASN A 50 21.27 -1.50 7.40
C ASN A 50 21.05 -1.30 8.91
N PHE A 51 20.00 -0.54 9.24
CA PHE A 51 19.74 -0.04 10.58
C PHE A 51 18.48 -0.70 11.14
N PRO A 52 18.46 -1.04 12.44
CA PRO A 52 17.29 -1.58 13.09
C PRO A 52 16.11 -0.60 13.07
N VAL A 53 14.93 -1.16 13.20
CA VAL A 53 13.62 -0.50 13.36
C VAL A 53 13.54 0.48 14.56
N ASN A 54 14.59 0.58 15.38
CA ASN A 54 14.62 1.43 16.56
C ASN A 54 15.55 2.62 16.32
N PHE A 55 14.96 3.82 16.23
CA PHE A 55 15.71 5.08 16.14
C PHE A 55 16.41 5.47 17.45
N GLU A 56 16.21 4.71 18.53
CA GLU A 56 16.89 4.94 19.80
C GLU A 56 18.23 4.21 19.88
N ASN A 57 19.20 4.86 20.54
CA ASN A 57 20.58 4.39 20.73
C ASN A 57 20.72 3.08 21.54
N ASP A 58 19.62 2.40 21.90
CA ASP A 58 19.70 1.11 22.61
C ASP A 58 20.06 -0.01 21.64
N THR A 59 21.38 -0.20 21.50
CA THR A 59 22.00 -1.24 20.67
C THR A 59 21.61 -2.68 21.06
N ARG A 60 20.91 -2.89 22.19
CA ARG A 60 20.49 -4.21 22.68
C ARG A 60 19.12 -4.66 22.18
N ARG A 61 18.33 -3.80 21.52
CA ARG A 61 17.01 -4.13 20.96
C ARG A 61 16.96 -3.97 19.44
N ARG A 62 18.06 -4.34 18.79
CA ARG A 62 18.24 -4.15 17.35
C ARG A 62 17.72 -5.36 16.59
N ILE A 63 16.78 -5.11 15.71
CA ILE A 63 16.36 -6.11 14.73
C ILE A 63 17.37 -6.08 13.59
N TYR A 64 18.28 -7.04 13.64
CA TYR A 64 19.24 -7.31 12.56
C TYR A 64 18.62 -8.33 11.61
N GLY A 65 18.34 -7.92 10.38
CA GLY A 65 17.68 -8.79 9.43
C GLY A 65 17.44 -8.11 8.09
N LYS A 66 16.83 -8.86 7.17
CA LYS A 66 16.34 -8.28 5.92
C LYS A 66 14.94 -7.73 6.12
N HIS A 67 14.72 -6.54 5.58
CA HIS A 67 13.43 -5.86 5.64
C HIS A 67 12.66 -6.17 4.36
N VAL A 68 11.57 -6.92 4.44
CA VAL A 68 10.89 -7.48 3.28
C VAL A 68 9.53 -6.80 3.13
N PRO A 69 9.25 -6.12 2.00
CA PRO A 69 7.95 -5.47 1.81
C PRO A 69 6.92 -6.51 1.40
N ILE A 70 5.78 -6.52 2.08
CA ILE A 70 4.70 -7.46 1.86
C ILE A 70 3.44 -6.71 1.42
N LEU A 71 2.85 -7.16 0.32
CA LEU A 71 1.57 -6.67 -0.15
C LEU A 71 0.46 -7.39 0.61
N ASN A 72 -0.24 -6.64 1.47
CA ASN A 72 -1.19 -7.18 2.44
C ASN A 72 -2.60 -7.40 1.84
N PHE A 73 -2.69 -7.92 0.63
CA PHE A 73 -3.95 -8.21 -0.06
C PHE A 73 -3.77 -9.43 -0.98
N ASN A 74 -4.88 -9.96 -1.48
CA ASN A 74 -4.84 -11.14 -2.34
C ASN A 74 -4.06 -10.84 -3.63
N LYS A 75 -3.13 -11.74 -3.98
CA LYS A 75 -2.32 -11.68 -5.19
C LYS A 75 -3.13 -11.48 -6.47
N GLU A 76 -4.30 -12.10 -6.57
CA GLU A 76 -5.20 -11.98 -7.72
C GLU A 76 -5.69 -10.54 -7.93
N SER A 77 -5.74 -9.74 -6.86
CA SER A 77 -6.21 -8.36 -6.89
C SER A 77 -5.13 -7.35 -7.34
N ILE A 78 -3.89 -7.77 -7.61
CA ILE A 78 -2.82 -6.86 -8.06
C ILE A 78 -3.18 -6.12 -9.36
N GLY A 79 -3.90 -6.78 -10.26
CA GLY A 79 -4.38 -6.19 -11.52
C GLY A 79 -5.40 -5.06 -11.32
N LEU A 80 -5.99 -4.96 -10.13
CA LEU A 80 -6.98 -3.94 -9.76
C LEU A 80 -6.33 -2.72 -9.09
N LYS A 81 -5.02 -2.76 -8.80
CA LYS A 81 -4.30 -1.64 -8.18
C LYS A 81 -3.88 -0.62 -9.23
N PHE A 82 -4.86 0.00 -9.89
CA PHE A 82 -4.64 0.88 -11.05
C PHE A 82 -3.70 2.05 -10.76
N ALA A 83 -3.84 2.69 -9.60
CA ALA A 83 -2.93 3.77 -9.22
C ALA A 83 -1.46 3.32 -9.15
N LEU A 84 -1.20 2.12 -8.62
CA LEU A 84 0.13 1.52 -8.59
C LEU A 84 0.64 1.19 -9.99
N ILE A 85 -0.21 0.57 -10.82
CA ILE A 85 0.12 0.23 -12.21
C ILE A 85 0.48 1.50 -13.00
N GLU A 86 -0.33 2.55 -12.91
CA GLU A 86 -0.10 3.82 -13.58
C GLU A 86 1.16 4.53 -13.07
N LEU A 87 1.43 4.47 -11.76
CA LEU A 87 2.67 5.01 -11.17
C LEU A 87 3.91 4.31 -11.74
N ILE A 88 3.90 2.97 -11.75
CA ILE A 88 5.00 2.17 -12.30
C ILE A 88 5.18 2.46 -13.78
N ASN A 89 4.09 2.46 -14.56
CA ASN A 89 4.12 2.71 -16.00
C ASN A 89 4.65 4.11 -16.33
N TYR A 90 4.24 5.14 -15.59
CA TYR A 90 4.71 6.51 -15.83
C TYR A 90 6.23 6.63 -15.77
N PHE A 91 6.88 5.98 -14.81
CA PHE A 91 8.33 6.02 -14.70
C PHE A 91 9.04 5.05 -15.65
N SER A 92 8.36 4.01 -16.11
CA SER A 92 8.89 3.00 -17.04
C SER A 92 8.84 3.44 -18.51
N GLU A 93 7.77 4.15 -18.90
CA GLU A 93 7.65 4.69 -20.26
C GLU A 93 8.75 5.70 -20.60
N LYS A 94 9.36 6.32 -19.59
CA LYS A 94 10.52 7.21 -19.76
C LYS A 94 11.80 6.47 -20.16
N THR A 95 11.88 5.15 -19.95
CA THR A 95 13.07 4.34 -20.27
C THR A 95 12.86 3.46 -21.49
N ASP A 96 11.76 2.70 -21.56
CA ASP A 96 11.65 1.57 -22.49
C ASP A 96 10.44 1.61 -23.44
N SER A 97 9.61 2.67 -23.38
CA SER A 97 8.45 2.92 -24.29
C SER A 97 7.40 1.78 -24.39
N VAL A 98 7.49 0.73 -23.58
CA VAL A 98 6.52 -0.37 -23.53
C VAL A 98 5.86 -0.39 -22.15
N PRO A 99 4.51 -0.43 -22.05
CA PRO A 99 3.82 -0.56 -20.78
C PRO A 99 4.26 -1.83 -20.07
N ILE A 100 4.58 -1.72 -18.77
CA ILE A 100 5.03 -2.88 -18.00
C ILE A 100 3.83 -3.72 -17.59
N ASN A 101 3.98 -5.04 -17.72
CA ASN A 101 3.08 -5.97 -17.06
C ASN A 101 3.44 -6.11 -15.58
N ILE A 102 2.55 -5.65 -14.69
CA ILE A 102 2.75 -5.70 -13.25
C ILE A 102 2.99 -7.13 -12.72
N SER A 103 2.54 -8.16 -13.43
CA SER A 103 2.76 -9.56 -13.05
C SER A 103 4.21 -10.02 -13.22
N GLU A 104 5.08 -9.25 -13.89
CA GLU A 104 6.50 -9.55 -14.04
C GLU A 104 7.32 -9.20 -12.79
N PHE A 105 6.76 -8.38 -11.89
CA PHE A 105 7.43 -8.01 -10.66
C PHE A 105 7.34 -9.15 -9.65
N SER A 106 8.45 -9.41 -8.95
CA SER A 106 8.54 -10.44 -7.91
C SER A 106 7.98 -9.94 -6.57
N PHE A 107 6.78 -9.36 -6.58
CA PHE A 107 6.07 -8.99 -5.36
C PHE A 107 5.88 -10.21 -4.45
N ILE A 108 5.86 -9.94 -3.15
CA ILE A 108 5.60 -10.95 -2.12
C ILE A 108 4.27 -10.54 -1.47
N PHE A 109 3.27 -11.41 -1.61
CA PHE A 109 1.94 -11.18 -1.06
C PHE A 109 1.84 -11.83 0.31
N PHE A 110 0.91 -11.35 1.12
CA PHE A 110 0.65 -11.94 2.43
C PHE A 110 0.33 -13.44 2.33
N ASP A 111 -0.46 -13.84 1.34
CA ASP A 111 -0.82 -15.23 1.09
C ASP A 111 0.38 -16.13 0.75
N ASP A 112 1.46 -15.57 0.17
CA ASP A 112 2.68 -16.33 -0.15
C ASP A 112 3.44 -16.75 1.12
N ILE A 113 3.28 -16.01 2.23
CA ILE A 113 4.07 -16.18 3.46
C ILE A 113 3.24 -16.59 4.67
N LYS A 114 1.92 -16.42 4.64
CA LYS A 114 1.01 -16.58 5.79
C LYS A 114 1.21 -17.90 6.55
N THR A 115 1.14 -19.03 5.84
CA THR A 115 1.27 -20.36 6.46
C THR A 115 2.64 -20.57 7.09
N SER A 116 3.70 -20.11 6.41
CA SER A 116 5.07 -20.21 6.94
C SER A 116 5.23 -19.38 8.21
N LEU A 117 4.66 -18.17 8.24
CA LEU A 117 4.76 -17.29 9.39
C LEU A 117 3.98 -17.80 10.59
N ILE A 118 2.76 -18.30 10.38
CA ILE A 118 1.97 -18.91 11.45
C ILE A 118 2.74 -20.05 12.08
N ASN A 119 3.28 -20.97 11.26
CA ASN A 119 4.08 -22.09 11.75
C ASN A 119 5.35 -21.62 12.50
N GLU A 120 6.03 -20.58 12.02
CA GLU A 120 7.23 -20.04 12.69
C GLU A 120 6.89 -19.45 14.07
N ILE A 121 5.77 -18.72 14.18
CA ILE A 121 5.31 -18.13 15.43
C ILE A 121 4.85 -19.21 16.42
N GLU A 122 4.01 -20.15 15.98
CA GLU A 122 3.47 -21.22 16.83
C GLU A 122 4.55 -22.15 17.37
N ASN A 123 5.53 -22.53 16.55
CA ASN A 123 6.63 -23.40 16.99
C ASN A 123 7.52 -22.70 18.04
N ARG A 124 7.66 -21.37 17.98
CA ARG A 124 8.42 -20.62 18.98
C ARG A 124 7.71 -20.56 20.34
N ASP A 125 6.41 -20.35 20.33
CA ASP A 125 5.62 -20.30 21.57
C ASP A 125 5.62 -21.65 22.29
N ALA A 126 5.80 -22.75 21.56
CA ALA A 126 5.94 -24.10 22.11
C ALA A 126 7.32 -24.39 22.73
N GLU A 127 8.40 -23.76 22.25
CA GLU A 127 9.78 -24.07 22.65
C GLU A 127 10.34 -23.21 23.81
N ASP A 128 9.71 -22.08 24.17
CA ASP A 128 10.30 -21.09 25.09
C ASP A 128 9.31 -20.52 26.13
N SER A 129 8.91 -21.33 27.13
CA SER A 129 8.10 -20.84 28.28
C SER A 129 8.92 -20.10 29.35
N SER A 130 10.25 -19.98 29.18
CA SER A 130 11.15 -19.51 30.26
C SER A 130 12.19 -18.46 29.84
N SER A 131 12.29 -18.08 28.57
CA SER A 131 13.10 -16.93 28.17
C SER A 131 12.39 -16.07 27.11
N PHE A 132 11.93 -14.89 27.54
CA PHE A 132 11.41 -13.82 26.70
C PHE A 132 12.55 -13.18 25.88
N SER A 133 13.27 -13.97 25.09
CA SER A 133 14.27 -13.44 24.17
C SER A 133 13.54 -12.91 22.93
N ASN A 134 13.26 -11.60 22.93
CA ASN A 134 12.77 -10.82 21.78
C ASN A 134 13.74 -10.82 20.56
N ASP A 135 14.66 -11.79 20.48
CA ASP A 135 15.78 -11.87 19.53
C ASP A 135 15.59 -12.93 18.44
N LYS A 136 14.44 -13.61 18.42
CA LYS A 136 14.09 -14.59 17.40
C LYS A 136 12.88 -14.04 16.61
N GLY A 137 12.98 -14.04 15.28
CA GLY A 137 11.93 -13.56 14.37
C GLY A 137 10.71 -14.50 14.34
N PRO A 138 9.67 -14.20 13.56
CA PRO A 138 9.61 -13.12 12.58
C PRO A 138 9.27 -11.79 13.26
N PHE A 139 9.77 -10.68 12.70
CA PHE A 139 9.44 -9.33 13.16
C PHE A 139 8.46 -8.68 12.19
N ILE A 140 7.55 -7.86 12.72
CA ILE A 140 6.49 -7.24 11.93
C ILE A 140 6.50 -5.72 12.10
N THR A 141 6.54 -5.02 10.98
CA THR A 141 6.40 -3.56 10.89
C THR A 141 5.11 -3.25 10.15
N LEU A 142 4.25 -2.45 10.76
CA LEU A 142 3.04 -1.94 10.12
C LEU A 142 3.31 -0.56 9.53
N VAL A 143 2.90 -0.35 8.29
CA VAL A 143 2.84 0.96 7.66
C VAL A 143 1.42 1.25 7.18
N ASP A 144 0.99 2.50 7.28
CA ASP A 144 -0.33 2.97 6.83
C ASP A 144 -1.53 2.29 7.53
N HIS A 145 -1.26 1.66 8.66
CA HIS A 145 -2.25 1.20 9.63
C HIS A 145 -1.57 0.93 10.97
N ASN A 146 -2.37 1.00 12.04
CA ASN A 146 -1.92 0.74 13.41
C ASN A 146 -2.78 -0.30 14.15
N VAL A 147 -3.79 -0.83 13.49
CA VAL A 147 -4.71 -1.85 14.01
C VAL A 147 -4.59 -3.10 13.14
N LEU A 148 -4.29 -4.24 13.76
CA LEU A 148 -4.26 -5.52 13.06
C LEU A 148 -5.67 -5.95 12.62
N ASP A 149 -5.79 -6.45 11.39
CA ASP A 149 -6.98 -7.18 10.98
C ASP A 149 -7.21 -8.38 11.90
N ASN A 150 -8.46 -8.77 12.13
CA ASN A 150 -8.79 -9.92 12.97
C ASN A 150 -8.07 -11.20 12.51
N SER A 151 -7.90 -11.39 11.20
CA SER A 151 -7.18 -12.53 10.63
C SER A 151 -5.67 -12.48 10.85
N GLN A 152 -5.14 -11.38 11.37
CA GLN A 152 -3.71 -11.08 11.57
C GLN A 152 -3.34 -10.87 13.04
N LYS A 153 -4.27 -11.05 13.98
CA LYS A 153 -4.02 -10.90 15.42
C LYS A 153 -2.91 -11.81 15.96
N PHE A 154 -2.61 -12.90 15.29
CA PHE A 154 -1.49 -13.77 15.65
C PHE A 154 -0.11 -13.08 15.54
N PHE A 155 -0.03 -11.88 14.92
CA PHE A 155 1.17 -11.04 14.91
C PHE A 155 1.35 -10.12 16.11
N GLU A 156 0.37 -10.02 17.02
CA GLU A 156 0.33 -8.98 18.06
C GLU A 156 1.62 -8.90 18.90
N ASN A 157 2.22 -10.04 19.23
CA ASN A 157 3.46 -10.11 20.00
C ASN A 157 4.74 -9.88 19.18
N ASN A 158 4.63 -9.83 17.85
CA ASN A 158 5.74 -9.71 16.90
C ASN A 158 5.83 -8.31 16.28
N ILE A 159 4.92 -7.39 16.62
CA ILE A 159 4.92 -6.02 16.12
C ILE A 159 6.05 -5.22 16.76
N VAL A 160 6.95 -4.71 15.92
CA VAL A 160 8.15 -3.98 16.36
C VAL A 160 8.10 -2.51 15.98
N SER A 161 7.38 -2.17 14.91
CA SER A 161 7.25 -0.82 14.37
C SER A 161 5.83 -0.56 13.92
N ILE A 162 5.39 0.68 14.10
CA ILE A 162 4.21 1.21 13.43
C ILE A 162 4.57 2.58 12.86
N VAL A 163 4.31 2.80 11.57
CA VAL A 163 4.38 4.13 10.94
C VAL A 163 3.04 4.39 10.26
N ASP A 164 2.26 5.31 10.79
CA ASP A 164 0.88 5.49 10.37
C ASP A 164 0.40 6.94 10.49
N HIS A 165 -0.57 7.29 9.66
CA HIS A 165 -1.23 8.60 9.65
C HIS A 165 -2.73 8.52 9.99
N HIS A 166 -3.29 7.34 10.24
CA HIS A 166 -4.67 7.19 10.70
C HIS A 166 -4.85 7.61 12.17
N GLU A 167 -6.10 7.57 12.64
CA GLU A 167 -6.39 7.68 14.07
C GLU A 167 -5.78 6.50 14.82
N ASP A 168 -5.16 6.79 15.96
CA ASP A 168 -4.39 5.82 16.73
C ASP A 168 -4.99 5.65 18.11
N ASP A 169 -5.66 4.52 18.31
CA ASP A 169 -6.25 4.14 19.58
C ASP A 169 -5.27 3.37 20.49
N ASN A 170 -4.02 3.18 20.03
CA ASN A 170 -2.96 2.43 20.69
C ASN A 170 -3.35 0.97 21.05
N THR A 171 -4.26 0.36 20.30
CA THR A 171 -4.67 -1.03 20.52
C THR A 171 -3.55 -2.03 20.26
N THR A 172 -2.79 -1.84 19.18
CA THR A 172 -1.64 -2.71 18.86
C THR A 172 -0.38 -2.20 19.55
N LYS A 173 0.35 -3.03 20.28
CA LYS A 173 1.62 -2.59 20.91
C LYS A 173 2.76 -2.67 19.92
N SER A 174 3.71 -1.74 20.00
CA SER A 174 4.95 -1.79 19.22
C SER A 174 6.11 -1.20 20.01
N THR A 175 7.35 -1.55 19.64
CA THR A 175 8.55 -0.96 20.26
C THR A 175 8.78 0.45 19.75
N PHE A 176 8.62 0.66 18.44
CA PHE A 176 8.67 1.96 17.80
C PHE A 176 7.30 2.32 17.22
N ARG A 177 6.89 3.57 17.39
CA ARG A 177 5.61 4.09 16.88
C ARG A 177 5.79 5.52 16.41
N LEU A 178 5.66 5.71 15.10
CA LEU A 178 5.53 7.01 14.45
C LEU A 178 4.10 7.14 13.94
N SER A 179 3.21 7.57 14.83
CA SER A 179 1.80 7.82 14.49
C SER A 179 1.43 9.23 14.91
N LYS A 180 1.23 10.11 13.94
CA LYS A 180 1.00 11.55 14.15
C LYS A 180 -0.46 11.97 13.95
N GLY A 181 -1.35 11.00 13.74
CA GLY A 181 -2.78 11.21 13.56
C GLY A 181 -3.18 11.74 12.17
N THR A 182 -4.49 11.90 12.00
CA THR A 182 -5.22 12.07 10.71
C THR A 182 -4.95 13.35 9.92
N LYS A 183 -4.09 14.25 10.42
CA LYS A 183 -3.80 15.53 9.75
C LYS A 183 -2.74 15.40 8.67
N ILE A 184 -1.87 14.39 8.75
CA ILE A 184 -0.90 14.09 7.70
C ILE A 184 -1.63 13.40 6.58
N GLY A 185 -1.42 13.85 5.35
CA GLY A 185 -2.24 13.41 4.24
C GLY A 185 -1.92 12.03 3.69
N SER A 186 -0.71 11.55 3.93
CA SER A 186 -0.23 10.26 3.46
C SER A 186 0.78 9.65 4.42
N CYS A 187 0.71 8.33 4.66
CA CYS A 187 1.77 7.58 5.31
C CYS A 187 3.11 7.73 4.56
N SER A 188 3.08 7.85 3.23
CA SER A 188 4.28 8.12 2.41
C SER A 188 4.96 9.44 2.78
N THR A 189 4.24 10.43 3.32
CA THR A 189 4.87 11.63 3.90
C THR A 189 5.75 11.27 5.10
N LEU A 190 5.28 10.38 5.97
CA LEU A 190 6.06 9.92 7.12
C LEU A 190 7.28 9.11 6.69
N ILE A 191 7.12 8.23 5.70
CA ILE A 191 8.26 7.47 5.14
C ILE A 191 9.28 8.42 4.47
N GLY A 192 8.82 9.41 3.71
CA GLY A 192 9.67 10.45 3.14
C GLY A 192 10.40 11.26 4.20
N LYS A 193 9.75 11.56 5.33
CA LYS A 193 10.41 12.17 6.50
C LYS A 193 11.52 11.27 7.04
N LEU A 194 11.31 9.96 7.15
CA LEU A 194 12.35 9.04 7.62
C LEU A 194 13.57 9.00 6.69
N TRP A 195 13.35 9.06 5.37
CA TRP A 195 14.44 9.25 4.39
C TRP A 195 15.20 10.56 4.64
N MET A 196 14.47 11.68 4.81
CA MET A 196 15.05 13.00 5.07
C MET A 196 15.84 13.04 6.39
N ASP A 197 15.30 12.46 7.47
CA ASP A 197 15.97 12.40 8.76
C ASP A 197 17.26 11.56 8.67
N CYS A 198 17.23 10.42 7.97
CA CYS A 198 18.42 9.60 7.77
C CYS A 198 19.51 10.33 6.96
N HIS A 199 19.12 11.13 5.97
CA HIS A 199 20.05 11.97 5.21
C HIS A 199 20.65 13.09 6.07
N ASN A 200 19.81 13.83 6.81
CA ASN A 200 20.24 14.92 7.68
C ASN A 200 21.18 14.45 8.80
N ASP A 201 20.97 13.25 9.32
CA ASP A 201 21.80 12.64 10.37
C ASP A 201 23.07 11.95 9.80
N GLY A 202 23.30 12.00 8.49
CA GLY A 202 24.48 11.43 7.83
C GLY A 202 24.46 9.90 7.67
N ARG A 203 23.32 9.24 7.87
CA ARG A 203 23.12 7.79 7.61
C ARG A 203 22.90 7.49 6.13
N LEU A 204 22.52 8.49 5.34
CA LEU A 204 22.43 8.42 3.89
C LEU A 204 23.25 9.56 3.27
N SER A 205 23.99 9.23 2.21
CA SER A 205 24.66 10.19 1.34
C SER A 205 23.74 10.69 0.22
N ASP A 206 24.15 11.73 -0.51
CA ASP A 206 23.43 12.14 -1.73
C ASP A 206 23.55 11.08 -2.83
N GLU A 207 24.64 10.31 -2.86
CA GLU A 207 24.82 9.15 -3.73
C GLU A 207 23.79 8.05 -3.41
N ASP A 208 23.53 7.77 -2.13
CA ASP A 208 22.51 6.81 -1.71
C ASP A 208 21.12 7.28 -2.16
N LEU A 209 20.78 8.56 -1.98
CA LEU A 209 19.50 9.10 -2.46
C LEU A 209 19.39 9.00 -3.98
N SER A 210 20.47 9.31 -4.70
CA SER A 210 20.52 9.21 -6.17
C SER A 210 20.34 7.77 -6.66
N ALA A 211 21.00 6.81 -6.02
CA ALA A 211 20.86 5.39 -6.31
C ALA A 211 19.47 4.83 -5.99
N ASN A 212 18.72 5.49 -5.09
CA ASN A 212 17.39 5.09 -4.66
C ASN A 212 16.28 6.05 -5.14
N LYS A 213 16.58 6.89 -6.15
CA LYS A 213 15.69 7.92 -6.68
C LYS A 213 14.30 7.39 -7.06
N TYR A 214 14.21 6.16 -7.56
CA TYR A 214 12.92 5.55 -7.93
C TYR A 214 11.96 5.41 -6.74
N TYR A 215 12.46 5.03 -5.56
CA TYR A 215 11.65 4.87 -4.35
C TYR A 215 11.17 6.22 -3.81
N LEU A 216 12.01 7.26 -3.94
CA LEU A 216 11.64 8.63 -3.61
C LEU A 216 10.55 9.18 -4.55
N LEU A 217 10.65 8.87 -5.85
CA LEU A 217 9.63 9.20 -6.84
C LEU A 217 8.30 8.48 -6.59
N MET A 218 8.33 7.23 -6.11
CA MET A 218 7.11 6.52 -5.72
C MET A 218 6.40 7.22 -4.55
N LEU A 219 7.15 7.66 -3.53
CA LEU A 219 6.62 8.43 -2.40
C LEU A 219 5.92 9.71 -2.88
N ILE A 220 6.52 10.44 -3.83
CA ILE A 220 5.90 11.62 -4.44
C ILE A 220 4.53 11.27 -5.05
N GLY A 221 4.43 10.16 -5.78
CA GLY A 221 3.18 9.70 -6.39
C GLY A 221 2.07 9.44 -5.37
N ALA A 222 2.38 8.71 -4.29
CA ALA A 222 1.44 8.44 -3.22
C ALA A 222 0.98 9.74 -2.51
N ILE A 223 1.92 10.60 -2.12
CA ILE A 223 1.61 11.89 -1.48
C ILE A 223 0.71 12.74 -2.40
N LEU A 224 1.02 12.84 -3.69
CA LEU A 224 0.18 13.59 -4.63
C LEU A 224 -1.25 13.00 -4.72
N LYS A 225 -1.39 11.67 -4.73
CA LYS A 225 -2.70 11.01 -4.81
C LYS A 225 -3.55 11.31 -3.58
N ASP A 226 -3.05 11.09 -2.37
CA ASP A 226 -3.86 11.19 -1.15
C ASP A 226 -4.13 12.63 -0.73
N THR A 227 -3.18 13.52 -0.96
CA THR A 227 -3.36 14.96 -0.72
C THR A 227 -4.21 15.64 -1.80
N SER A 228 -4.63 14.89 -2.83
CA SER A 228 -5.31 15.42 -4.03
C SER A 228 -4.54 16.58 -4.65
N ASN A 229 -3.22 16.37 -4.82
CA ASN A 229 -2.25 17.35 -5.28
C ASN A 229 -2.32 18.67 -4.48
N PHE A 230 -2.30 18.54 -3.14
CA PHE A 230 -2.34 19.66 -2.19
C PHE A 230 -3.51 20.63 -2.41
N ASP A 231 -4.71 20.10 -2.66
CA ASP A 231 -5.91 20.94 -2.77
C ASP A 231 -6.07 21.77 -1.50
N LYS A 232 -5.93 23.10 -1.64
CA LYS A 232 -5.96 24.07 -0.52
C LYS A 232 -7.24 23.99 0.31
N ARG A 233 -8.35 23.50 -0.26
CA ARG A 233 -9.63 23.31 0.46
C ARG A 233 -9.56 22.19 1.51
N LEU A 234 -8.59 21.28 1.35
CA LEU A 234 -8.36 20.12 2.19
C LEU A 234 -7.23 20.31 3.22
N LEU A 235 -6.54 21.45 3.21
CA LEU A 235 -5.50 21.78 4.19
C LEU A 235 -6.05 21.70 5.63
N ASN A 236 -5.31 21.05 6.52
CA ASN A 236 -5.65 20.71 7.90
C ASN A 236 -6.85 19.75 8.06
N LYS A 237 -7.35 19.17 6.96
CA LYS A 237 -8.42 18.17 6.96
C LYS A 237 -7.97 16.83 6.40
N ARG A 238 -7.21 16.86 5.29
CA ARG A 238 -6.64 15.68 4.63
C ARG A 238 -5.16 15.80 4.32
N TRP A 239 -4.52 16.91 4.65
CA TRP A 239 -3.08 17.11 4.53
C TRP A 239 -2.64 18.33 5.35
N CYS A 240 -1.36 18.45 5.64
CA CYS A 240 -0.76 19.51 6.45
C CYS A 240 0.56 20.02 5.86
N LEU A 241 1.17 21.01 6.51
CA LEU A 241 2.42 21.63 6.01
C LEU A 241 3.60 20.65 5.92
N LEU A 242 3.61 19.60 6.75
CA LEU A 242 4.63 18.55 6.66
C LEU A 242 4.56 17.82 5.32
N ASP A 243 3.37 17.59 4.77
CA ASP A 243 3.23 16.94 3.46
C ASP A 243 3.90 17.76 2.35
N ILE A 244 3.73 19.09 2.37
CA ILE A 244 4.41 20.00 1.42
C ILE A 244 5.92 20.02 1.65
N GLU A 245 6.37 20.09 2.90
CA GLU A 245 7.79 20.10 3.26
C GLU A 245 8.50 18.87 2.70
N ILE A 246 7.97 17.68 3.00
CA ILE A 246 8.53 16.40 2.54
C ILE A 246 8.43 16.26 1.02
N TYR A 247 7.29 16.63 0.43
CA TYR A 247 7.14 16.63 -1.03
C TYR A 247 8.19 17.49 -1.72
N ASN A 248 8.42 18.72 -1.24
CA ASN A 248 9.41 19.62 -1.83
C ASN A 248 10.84 19.06 -1.68
N TRP A 249 11.16 18.48 -0.52
CA TRP A 249 12.44 17.83 -0.30
C TRP A 249 12.64 16.64 -1.27
N LEU A 250 11.63 15.78 -1.42
CA LEU A 250 11.66 14.66 -2.37
C LEU A 250 11.82 15.16 -3.81
N CYS A 251 11.08 16.20 -4.21
CA CYS A 251 11.21 16.79 -5.55
C CYS A 251 12.62 17.32 -5.80
N ASN A 252 13.24 17.97 -4.81
CA ASN A 252 14.61 18.44 -4.89
C ASN A 252 15.61 17.29 -5.04
N LYS A 253 15.48 16.23 -4.23
CA LYS A 253 16.39 15.07 -4.26
C LYS A 253 16.23 14.17 -5.47
N THR A 254 15.12 14.30 -6.18
CA THR A 254 14.84 13.49 -7.38
C THR A 254 14.90 14.32 -8.67
N ASP A 255 15.20 15.62 -8.61
CA ASP A 255 15.20 16.53 -9.75
C ASP A 255 13.94 16.45 -10.63
N ILE A 256 12.80 15.99 -10.09
CA ILE A 256 11.55 15.93 -10.84
C ILE A 256 10.97 17.34 -10.93
N SER A 257 10.65 17.78 -12.14
CA SER A 257 10.08 19.11 -12.33
C SER A 257 8.63 19.18 -11.86
N ASN A 258 8.18 20.36 -11.43
CA ASN A 258 6.77 20.60 -11.12
C ASN A 258 5.84 20.20 -12.27
N LYS A 259 6.26 20.42 -13.52
CA LYS A 259 5.49 20.01 -14.71
C LYS A 259 5.33 18.49 -14.79
N GLU A 260 6.37 17.74 -14.46
CA GLU A 260 6.32 16.28 -14.42
C GLU A 260 5.44 15.76 -13.28
N CYS A 261 5.56 16.33 -12.07
CA CYS A 261 4.65 16.00 -10.97
C CYS A 261 3.19 16.27 -11.31
N MET A 262 2.90 17.43 -11.91
CA MET A 262 1.56 17.76 -12.38
C MET A 262 1.06 16.76 -13.41
N ASN A 263 1.88 16.43 -14.42
CA ASN A 263 1.52 15.44 -15.44
C ASN A 263 1.29 14.04 -14.86
N LEU A 264 2.13 13.60 -13.91
CA LEU A 264 1.94 12.35 -13.18
C LEU A 264 0.59 12.36 -12.47
N TYR A 265 0.27 13.41 -11.71
CA TYR A 265 -1.00 13.47 -11.02
C TYR A 265 -2.19 13.55 -11.98
N THR A 266 -2.28 14.57 -12.83
CA THR A 266 -3.48 14.83 -13.63
C THR A 266 -3.75 13.76 -14.68
N ASN A 267 -2.71 13.24 -15.32
CA ASN A 267 -2.89 12.35 -16.46
C ASN A 267 -2.87 10.88 -16.06
N ARG A 268 -2.31 10.53 -14.89
CA ARG A 268 -2.14 9.14 -14.45
C ARG A 268 -2.91 8.86 -13.17
N LEU A 269 -2.64 9.58 -12.09
CA LEU A 269 -3.10 9.18 -10.74
C LEU A 269 -4.50 9.69 -10.36
N GLU A 270 -4.86 10.92 -10.73
CA GLU A 270 -6.09 11.58 -10.26
C GLU A 270 -7.33 10.71 -10.52
N ASN A 271 -7.42 10.15 -11.72
CA ASN A 271 -8.57 9.38 -12.18
C ASN A 271 -8.24 7.90 -12.47
N SER A 272 -7.08 7.38 -12.03
CA SER A 272 -6.68 5.97 -12.27
C SER A 272 -7.77 4.99 -11.82
N ASN A 273 -8.32 5.22 -10.63
CA ASN A 273 -9.37 4.39 -10.02
C ASN A 273 -10.78 4.66 -10.62
N ARG A 274 -10.88 5.55 -11.61
CA ARG A 274 -12.13 5.90 -12.32
C ARG A 274 -12.16 5.40 -13.75
N ASN A 275 -11.12 4.68 -14.17
CA ASN A 275 -11.03 4.15 -15.53
C ASN A 275 -12.04 3.02 -15.73
N THR A 276 -13.27 3.38 -16.13
CA THR A 276 -14.39 2.46 -16.33
C THR A 276 -14.06 1.36 -17.35
N VAL A 277 -13.23 1.65 -18.35
CA VAL A 277 -12.81 0.67 -19.37
C VAL A 277 -11.97 -0.44 -18.74
N LEU A 278 -11.09 -0.11 -17.79
CA LEU A 278 -10.28 -1.10 -17.08
C LEU A 278 -11.09 -1.79 -15.98
N LEU A 279 -11.85 -1.03 -15.19
CA LEU A 279 -12.69 -1.53 -14.11
C LEU A 279 -13.66 -2.59 -14.61
N PHE A 280 -14.40 -2.29 -15.66
CA PHE A 280 -15.44 -3.17 -16.19
C PHE A 280 -14.94 -4.37 -16.99
N LYS A 281 -13.61 -4.53 -17.16
CA LYS A 281 -13.05 -5.82 -17.62
C LYS A 281 -13.10 -6.90 -16.55
N ASN A 282 -13.19 -6.50 -15.28
CA ASN A 282 -13.26 -7.40 -14.14
C ASN A 282 -14.71 -7.77 -13.84
N ASP A 283 -14.92 -8.83 -13.07
CA ASP A 283 -16.28 -9.16 -12.66
C ASP A 283 -16.77 -8.21 -11.56
N LEU A 284 -18.06 -8.32 -11.23
CA LEU A 284 -18.66 -7.43 -10.24
C LEU A 284 -18.06 -7.68 -8.84
N THR A 285 -17.71 -8.92 -8.51
CA THR A 285 -17.10 -9.31 -7.23
C THR A 285 -15.74 -8.66 -7.07
N ASP A 286 -14.90 -8.69 -8.10
CA ASP A 286 -13.59 -8.05 -8.15
C ASP A 286 -13.70 -6.55 -7.88
N LEU A 287 -14.70 -5.90 -8.49
CA LEU A 287 -14.96 -4.48 -8.24
C LEU A 287 -15.25 -4.22 -6.77
N PHE A 288 -16.17 -4.97 -6.16
CA PHE A 288 -16.49 -4.80 -4.74
C PHE A 288 -15.30 -5.09 -3.83
N ASN A 289 -14.38 -5.95 -4.23
CA ASN A 289 -13.19 -6.28 -3.45
C ASN A 289 -12.02 -5.31 -3.64
N MET A 290 -12.10 -4.36 -4.58
CA MET A 290 -10.96 -3.49 -4.94
C MET A 290 -10.47 -2.60 -3.79
N ASP A 291 -11.40 -2.02 -3.03
CA ASP A 291 -11.18 -1.24 -1.80
C ASP A 291 -12.26 -1.64 -0.77
N TYR A 292 -12.23 -2.92 -0.39
CA TYR A 292 -13.13 -3.50 0.59
C TYR A 292 -12.53 -3.46 1.99
N LYS A 293 -13.34 -3.06 2.97
CA LYS A 293 -13.01 -3.11 4.40
C LYS A 293 -14.14 -3.78 5.16
N LEU A 294 -13.81 -4.73 6.03
CA LEU A 294 -14.76 -5.40 6.91
C LEU A 294 -14.64 -4.85 8.33
N PHE A 295 -15.76 -4.43 8.90
CA PHE A 295 -15.82 -3.94 10.28
C PHE A 295 -16.75 -4.83 11.09
N SER A 296 -16.29 -5.22 12.28
CA SER A 296 -17.06 -6.00 13.24
C SER A 296 -17.62 -5.07 14.32
N TYR A 297 -18.93 -5.15 14.57
CA TYR A 297 -19.62 -4.28 15.52
C TYR A 297 -20.23 -5.10 16.67
N LYS A 298 -20.31 -4.47 17.85
CA LYS A 298 -20.88 -5.06 19.08
C LYS A 298 -20.28 -6.44 19.38
N ASN A 299 -18.97 -6.51 19.62
CA ASN A 299 -18.23 -7.76 19.92
C ASN A 299 -18.53 -8.88 18.91
N ASP A 300 -18.35 -8.58 17.63
CA ASP A 300 -18.54 -9.51 16.51
C ASP A 300 -19.97 -10.06 16.32
N SER A 301 -20.98 -9.45 16.97
CA SER A 301 -22.38 -9.88 16.77
C SER A 301 -22.93 -9.58 15.38
N PHE A 302 -22.35 -8.62 14.66
CA PHE A 302 -22.59 -8.44 13.23
C PHE A 302 -21.39 -7.80 12.52
N ASN A 303 -21.17 -8.20 11.27
CA ASN A 303 -20.08 -7.73 10.42
C ASN A 303 -20.67 -6.90 9.26
N VAL A 304 -20.08 -5.74 8.98
CA VAL A 304 -20.46 -4.87 7.87
C VAL A 304 -19.26 -4.65 6.96
N GLY A 305 -19.42 -5.00 5.68
CA GLY A 305 -18.44 -4.73 4.64
C GLY A 305 -18.74 -3.42 3.93
N TYR A 306 -17.71 -2.59 3.74
CA TYR A 306 -17.77 -1.37 2.94
C TYR A 306 -16.85 -1.52 1.75
N SER A 307 -17.38 -1.28 0.56
CA SER A 307 -16.59 -1.16 -0.67
C SER A 307 -16.66 0.29 -1.14
N SER A 308 -15.50 0.92 -1.32
CA SER A 308 -15.43 2.27 -1.86
C SER A 308 -15.20 2.23 -3.37
N PHE A 309 -15.89 3.11 -4.09
CA PHE A 309 -15.74 3.25 -5.54
C PHE A 309 -15.60 4.71 -5.91
N GLU A 310 -14.69 5.01 -6.83
CA GLU A 310 -14.58 6.33 -7.43
C GLU A 310 -15.44 6.49 -8.70
N ILE A 311 -16.26 5.49 -9.03
CA ILE A 311 -17.19 5.50 -10.17
C ILE A 311 -18.65 5.56 -9.70
N ASN A 312 -19.51 6.14 -10.54
CA ASN A 312 -20.93 6.29 -10.22
C ASN A 312 -21.65 4.92 -10.24
N ILE A 313 -22.49 4.65 -9.24
CA ILE A 313 -23.32 3.44 -9.15
C ILE A 313 -24.12 3.19 -10.43
N THR A 314 -24.64 4.24 -11.07
CA THR A 314 -25.38 4.16 -12.34
C THR A 314 -24.51 3.62 -13.47
N SER A 315 -23.22 3.95 -13.48
CA SER A 315 -22.28 3.39 -14.46
C SER A 315 -22.08 1.89 -14.24
N ILE A 316 -21.98 1.45 -12.99
CA ILE A 316 -21.88 0.01 -12.63
C ILE A 316 -23.15 -0.72 -13.07
N ILE A 317 -24.32 -0.22 -12.66
CA ILE A 317 -25.63 -0.81 -12.98
C ILE A 317 -25.77 -0.94 -14.50
N ASN A 318 -25.58 0.16 -15.24
CA ASN A 318 -25.71 0.15 -16.70
C ASN A 318 -24.76 -0.85 -17.37
N TYR A 319 -23.52 -0.98 -16.91
CA TYR A 319 -22.58 -1.94 -17.51
C TYR A 319 -23.01 -3.39 -17.27
N TYR A 320 -23.28 -3.78 -16.03
CA TYR A 320 -23.56 -5.18 -15.70
C TYR A 320 -24.98 -5.62 -16.06
N GLU A 321 -25.97 -4.73 -16.05
CA GLU A 321 -27.30 -5.02 -16.57
C GLU A 321 -27.26 -5.24 -18.08
N ASN A 322 -26.66 -4.32 -18.84
CA ASN A 322 -26.56 -4.48 -20.30
C ASN A 322 -25.77 -5.72 -20.70
N ASN A 323 -24.72 -6.11 -19.95
CA ASN A 323 -24.00 -7.36 -20.21
C ASN A 323 -24.81 -8.62 -19.83
N LYS A 324 -25.65 -8.57 -18.80
CA LYS A 324 -26.62 -9.65 -18.51
C LYS A 324 -27.66 -9.77 -19.62
N PHE A 325 -28.14 -8.65 -20.16
CA PHE A 325 -29.04 -8.62 -21.31
C PHE A 325 -28.36 -9.14 -22.57
N ASN A 326 -27.11 -8.77 -22.86
CA ASN A 326 -26.37 -9.27 -24.02
C ASN A 326 -26.05 -10.77 -23.92
N LYS A 327 -25.77 -11.31 -22.72
CA LYS A 327 -25.63 -12.76 -22.50
C LYS A 327 -26.95 -13.52 -22.66
N LYS A 328 -28.10 -12.89 -22.38
CA LYS A 328 -29.44 -13.46 -22.66
C LYS A 328 -29.90 -13.25 -24.11
N ALA A 329 -29.42 -12.22 -24.78
CA ALA A 329 -29.75 -11.86 -26.17
C ALA A 329 -28.90 -12.60 -27.22
N GLY A 330 -28.32 -13.75 -26.84
CA GLY A 330 -27.97 -14.81 -27.79
C GLY A 330 -29.18 -15.41 -28.53
N VAL A 331 -30.37 -14.85 -28.32
CA VAL A 331 -31.55 -14.99 -29.17
C VAL A 331 -31.86 -13.62 -29.77
N SER A 332 -31.98 -13.60 -31.10
CA SER A 332 -32.05 -12.44 -31.99
C SER A 332 -32.85 -11.25 -31.45
N SER A 333 -32.24 -10.08 -31.57
CA SER A 333 -32.87 -8.77 -31.41
C SER A 333 -34.12 -8.60 -32.28
N ASN A 334 -35.24 -8.25 -31.66
CA ASN A 334 -36.10 -7.21 -32.20
C ASN A 334 -36.96 -6.52 -31.13
N ASN A 335 -36.82 -5.20 -31.11
CA ASN A 335 -37.78 -4.16 -30.74
C ASN A 335 -38.07 -3.78 -29.27
N LYS A 336 -37.69 -2.53 -28.98
CA LYS A 336 -38.50 -1.44 -28.39
C LYS A 336 -39.35 -1.80 -27.15
N ALA A 337 -38.72 -1.81 -25.97
CA ALA A 337 -39.39 -1.50 -24.70
C ALA A 337 -38.32 -1.18 -23.64
N ASN A 338 -37.78 0.04 -23.62
CA ASN A 338 -36.61 0.38 -22.79
C ASN A 338 -36.80 1.53 -21.78
N ASN A 339 -38.03 1.96 -21.45
CA ASN A 339 -38.19 3.11 -20.54
C ASN A 339 -38.93 2.84 -19.21
N ASP A 340 -39.57 1.69 -18.99
CA ASP A 340 -40.47 1.52 -17.82
C ASP A 340 -39.92 0.68 -16.66
N ILE A 341 -38.69 0.17 -16.72
CA ILE A 341 -38.15 -0.73 -15.67
C ILE A 341 -37.23 0.00 -14.67
N LEU A 342 -36.83 1.24 -14.94
CA LEU A 342 -35.89 2.01 -14.12
C LEU A 342 -36.44 2.52 -12.77
N GLU A 343 -37.74 2.40 -12.49
CA GLU A 343 -38.34 3.00 -11.27
C GLU A 343 -38.51 2.07 -10.05
N ARG A 344 -38.14 0.78 -10.11
CA ARG A 344 -38.53 -0.18 -9.05
C ARG A 344 -37.43 -0.85 -8.21
N VAL A 345 -36.17 -0.43 -8.30
CA VAL A 345 -35.08 -1.06 -7.50
C VAL A 345 -34.52 -0.16 -6.39
N LEU A 346 -35.03 1.06 -6.21
CA LEU A 346 -34.67 1.92 -5.07
C LEU A 346 -35.82 2.03 -4.07
N CYS A 347 -36.10 0.96 -3.33
CA CYS A 347 -36.83 0.99 -2.04
C CYS A 347 -36.76 -0.39 -1.35
N SER A 348 -35.70 -0.61 -0.56
CA SER A 348 -35.73 -1.34 0.71
C SER A 348 -34.36 -1.28 1.37
#